data_AF-A0A5B7TSI0-F1
#
_entry.id   AF-A0A5B7TSI0-F1
#
_cell.length_a   1.000
_cell.length_b   1.000
_cell.length_c   1.000
_cell.angle_alpha   90.00
_cell.angle_beta   90.00
_cell.angle_gamma   90.00
#
_symmetry.space_group_name_H-M   'P 1'
#
loop_
_entity.id
_entity.type
_entity.pdbx_description
1 polymer ?
#
loop_
_entity_poly.entity_id
_entity_poly.type
_entity_poly.pdbx_seq_one_letter_code
_entity_poly.pdbx_strand_id
1 'polypeptide(L)'
;MTGNFTFKNNKVYYEDTLLKGISAEGFGEVLYTDKKGEQYINCLKDIKGVWWWTWRNHKPKVKFLTSDIDNFIYINENFAKDSLHVYLVAKDGFLIPDSDAKTFKVVEDTPYFSKDKNNLYALSSISGLSIYKDADCESIVSVGWNQFITDKHNVYHYSNVIELSNSSKHVECFDQNTPHTSELNIYEQNKKYLLEKYPNLIGWWHPEYEFHIEFPTSNQDDYYKTKTDIFYLHKCPYGEKANPTLIEKADLSSFEILSHYYARDKNHIYCEHRIVENVDLDSFKVIKDKLAEDEQSIFFNGYLVDCDKASFKVIQKYSNLPWLVAKDKNSVYIDELTLFGQVGMRTGKGRTLKPINKSDPSTFQLFSRLWAKDINQVYFGFKPYRKADAKSFEFLFSDNHDQWAQDNQYLYNGNGTRIIKNIDGAHFKMLNNFWGKDKKSVFNFKTGSIRPSIDVATFQITNDEGDAEDKNFFYHYRNGEIVKQKK
;
A
#
# COMPACT_ATOMS: atom_id res chain seq x y z
N MET A 1 29.52 -29.04 3.42
CA MET A 1 28.75 -29.67 2.33
C MET A 1 29.63 -30.48 1.36
N THR A 2 30.89 -30.75 1.73
CA THR A 2 31.97 -31.25 0.88
C THR A 2 31.84 -32.69 0.37
N GLY A 3 30.83 -33.45 0.81
CA GLY A 3 30.70 -34.88 0.51
C GLY A 3 30.02 -35.24 -0.83
N ASN A 4 29.37 -34.28 -1.50
CA ASN A 4 28.43 -34.60 -2.59
C ASN A 4 28.84 -34.11 -3.99
N PHE A 5 29.97 -33.41 -4.13
CA PHE A 5 30.47 -32.95 -5.43
C PHE A 5 31.48 -33.92 -6.04
N THR A 6 31.34 -34.23 -7.33
CA THR A 6 32.30 -35.06 -8.09
C THR A 6 32.71 -34.37 -9.39
N PHE A 7 33.88 -34.74 -9.93
CA PHE A 7 34.51 -34.06 -11.05
C PHE A 7 34.88 -35.04 -12.17
N LYS A 8 34.46 -34.76 -13.41
CA LYS A 8 34.80 -35.59 -14.58
C LYS A 8 34.88 -34.73 -15.84
N ASN A 9 35.97 -34.83 -16.59
CA ASN A 9 36.20 -34.12 -17.87
C ASN A 9 35.93 -32.60 -17.76
N ASN A 10 36.52 -31.94 -16.76
CA ASN A 10 36.33 -30.53 -16.41
C ASN A 10 34.87 -30.11 -16.09
N LYS A 11 33.99 -31.06 -15.76
CA LYS A 11 32.61 -30.80 -15.35
C LYS A 11 32.41 -31.13 -13.88
N VAL A 12 31.54 -30.37 -13.23
CA VAL A 12 31.13 -30.57 -11.83
C VAL A 12 29.78 -31.29 -11.78
N TYR A 13 29.65 -32.27 -10.89
CA TYR A 13 28.42 -33.00 -10.63
C TYR A 13 28.09 -32.92 -9.14
N TYR A 14 26.80 -32.92 -8.80
CA TYR A 14 26.30 -33.04 -7.43
C TYR A 14 25.27 -34.17 -7.40
N GLU A 15 25.51 -35.19 -6.57
CA GLU A 15 24.69 -36.41 -6.54
C GLU A 15 24.44 -36.96 -7.96
N ASP A 16 25.53 -37.15 -8.71
CA ASP A 16 25.56 -37.61 -10.11
C ASP A 16 24.85 -36.71 -11.14
N THR A 17 24.31 -35.57 -10.72
CA THR A 17 23.66 -34.61 -11.61
C THR A 17 24.63 -33.52 -12.06
N LEU A 18 24.77 -33.33 -13.38
CA LEU A 18 25.65 -32.32 -13.96
C LEU A 18 25.22 -30.89 -13.59
N LEU A 19 26.15 -30.11 -13.03
CA LEU A 19 26.04 -28.67 -12.87
C LEU A 19 26.41 -27.97 -14.17
N LYS A 20 25.40 -27.52 -14.92
CA LYS A 20 25.64 -26.77 -16.16
C LYS A 20 26.08 -25.34 -15.84
N GLY A 21 27.23 -24.93 -16.36
CA GLY A 21 27.71 -23.53 -16.33
C GLY A 21 29.03 -23.34 -15.60
N ILE A 22 29.34 -24.20 -14.62
CA ILE A 22 30.54 -24.14 -13.78
C ILE A 22 31.57 -25.20 -14.18
N SER A 23 32.86 -24.87 -14.15
CA SER A 23 33.97 -25.79 -14.45
C SER A 23 34.54 -26.44 -13.20
N ALA A 24 35.15 -27.63 -13.35
CA ALA A 24 35.93 -28.25 -12.28
C ALA A 24 37.26 -27.52 -12.03
N GLU A 25 37.80 -26.87 -13.05
CA GLU A 25 38.98 -26.02 -12.96
C GLU A 25 38.73 -24.80 -12.07
N GLY A 26 39.55 -24.64 -11.03
CA GLY A 26 39.39 -23.60 -10.02
C GLY A 26 38.18 -23.80 -9.10
N PHE A 27 37.53 -24.96 -9.15
CA PHE A 27 36.32 -25.20 -8.38
C PHE A 27 36.55 -25.07 -6.87
N GLY A 28 35.64 -24.39 -6.19
CA GLY A 28 35.58 -24.36 -4.73
C GLY A 28 34.22 -23.93 -4.20
N GLU A 29 33.93 -24.29 -2.96
CA GLU A 29 32.84 -23.68 -2.20
C GLU A 29 33.31 -22.31 -1.67
N VAL A 30 32.43 -21.31 -1.70
CA VAL A 30 32.72 -20.01 -1.08
C VAL A 30 32.35 -20.10 0.39
N LEU A 31 33.36 -19.93 1.25
CA LEU A 31 33.23 -20.00 2.71
C LEU A 31 33.24 -18.59 3.27
N TYR A 32 32.52 -18.38 4.37
CA TYR A 32 32.52 -17.13 5.11
C TYR A 32 32.59 -17.38 6.59
N THR A 33 33.47 -16.66 7.27
CA THR A 33 33.67 -16.79 8.70
C THR A 33 32.95 -15.67 9.42
N ASP A 34 31.95 -16.03 10.23
CA ASP A 34 31.27 -15.10 11.14
C ASP A 34 31.72 -15.32 12.60
N LYS A 35 31.09 -14.63 13.56
CA LYS A 35 31.38 -14.79 15.00
C LYS A 35 31.13 -16.21 15.52
N LYS A 36 30.39 -17.04 14.78
CA LYS A 36 30.06 -18.44 15.11
C LYS A 36 30.96 -19.44 14.38
N GLY A 37 31.92 -18.97 13.57
CA GLY A 37 32.88 -19.79 12.83
C GLY A 37 32.66 -19.77 11.33
N GLU A 38 33.32 -20.68 10.63
CA GLU A 38 33.21 -20.82 9.17
C GLU A 38 31.86 -21.42 8.78
N GLN A 39 31.11 -20.69 7.97
CA GLN A 39 29.81 -21.03 7.43
C GLN A 39 29.91 -21.27 5.92
N TYR A 40 29.18 -22.28 5.45
CA TYR A 40 29.01 -22.50 4.02
C TYR A 40 27.98 -21.54 3.48
N ILE A 41 28.34 -20.84 2.41
CA ILE A 41 27.42 -20.01 1.65
C ILE A 41 26.91 -20.81 0.46
N ASN A 42 25.70 -20.52 0.00
CA ASN A 42 25.17 -21.00 -1.27
C ASN A 42 25.87 -20.35 -2.48
N CYS A 43 27.20 -20.20 -2.44
CA CYS A 43 28.03 -19.71 -3.52
C CYS A 43 29.14 -20.72 -3.81
N LEU A 44 29.34 -21.01 -5.09
CA LEU A 44 30.47 -21.79 -5.62
C LEU A 44 31.37 -20.85 -6.41
N LYS A 45 32.62 -21.23 -6.63
CA LYS A 45 33.53 -20.54 -7.54
C LYS A 45 34.19 -21.51 -8.50
N ASP A 46 34.58 -21.00 -9.66
CA ASP A 46 35.50 -21.64 -10.59
C ASP A 46 36.49 -20.59 -11.14
N ILE A 47 37.29 -20.94 -12.14
CA ILE A 47 38.24 -19.99 -12.74
C ILE A 47 37.57 -18.79 -13.42
N LYS A 48 36.27 -18.88 -13.74
CA LYS A 48 35.54 -17.81 -14.45
C LYS A 48 34.87 -16.83 -13.50
N GLY A 49 34.54 -17.26 -12.28
CA GLY A 49 33.80 -16.41 -11.37
C GLY A 49 33.17 -17.11 -10.19
N VAL A 50 32.31 -16.35 -9.52
CA VAL A 50 31.44 -16.80 -8.44
C VAL A 50 30.04 -17.06 -8.98
N TRP A 51 29.43 -18.12 -8.48
CA TRP A 51 28.14 -18.65 -8.91
C TRP A 51 27.23 -18.84 -7.70
N TRP A 52 26.00 -18.34 -7.77
CA TRP A 52 24.97 -18.70 -6.80
C TRP A 52 24.52 -20.14 -7.03
N TRP A 53 24.48 -20.92 -5.97
CA TRP A 53 24.18 -22.34 -5.98
C TRP A 53 22.85 -22.62 -5.28
N THR A 54 22.01 -23.44 -5.92
CA THR A 54 20.79 -23.95 -5.29
C THR A 54 20.60 -25.43 -5.59
N TRP A 55 20.06 -26.13 -4.60
CA TRP A 55 19.56 -27.47 -4.77
C TRP A 55 18.12 -27.52 -4.25
N ARG A 56 17.16 -27.36 -5.17
CA ARG A 56 15.72 -27.44 -4.89
C ARG A 56 15.10 -28.49 -5.80
N ASN A 57 14.15 -29.27 -5.28
CA ASN A 57 13.44 -30.31 -6.04
C ASN A 57 14.37 -31.28 -6.78
N HIS A 58 15.50 -31.64 -6.15
CA HIS A 58 16.53 -32.53 -6.69
C HIS A 58 17.12 -32.07 -8.03
N LYS A 59 17.13 -30.76 -8.29
CA LYS A 59 17.71 -30.16 -9.50
C LYS A 59 18.76 -29.13 -9.09
N PRO A 60 20.06 -29.48 -9.09
CA PRO A 60 21.11 -28.52 -8.83
C PRO A 60 21.15 -27.46 -9.93
N LYS A 61 21.29 -26.21 -9.54
CA LYS A 61 21.41 -25.07 -10.46
C LYS A 61 22.48 -24.12 -9.96
N VAL A 62 23.26 -23.62 -10.91
CA VAL A 62 24.17 -22.50 -10.71
C VAL A 62 23.70 -21.30 -11.53
N LYS A 63 23.89 -20.10 -10.99
CA LYS A 63 23.67 -18.83 -11.69
C LYS A 63 24.93 -17.98 -11.53
N PHE A 64 25.49 -17.52 -12.64
CA PHE A 64 26.66 -16.65 -12.61
C PHE A 64 26.34 -15.37 -11.84
N LEU A 65 27.23 -14.97 -10.91
CA LEU A 65 27.13 -13.71 -10.19
C LEU A 65 28.15 -12.71 -10.73
N THR A 66 29.43 -13.05 -10.65
CA THR A 66 30.50 -12.11 -10.99
C THR A 66 31.77 -12.82 -11.42
N SER A 67 32.55 -12.18 -12.29
CA SER A 67 33.93 -12.57 -12.59
C SER A 67 34.94 -11.98 -11.60
N ASP A 68 34.51 -11.06 -10.73
CA ASP A 68 35.35 -10.38 -9.75
C ASP A 68 35.51 -11.23 -8.48
N ILE A 69 36.24 -12.34 -8.62
CA ILE A 69 36.41 -13.34 -7.57
C ILE A 69 37.11 -12.74 -6.34
N ASP A 70 38.14 -11.93 -6.58
CA ASP A 70 39.02 -11.42 -5.53
C ASP A 70 38.35 -10.36 -4.64
N ASN A 71 37.35 -9.65 -5.16
CA ASN A 71 36.59 -8.65 -4.40
C ASN A 71 35.18 -9.13 -4.01
N PHE A 72 34.83 -10.39 -4.26
CA PHE A 72 33.54 -10.93 -3.84
C PHE A 72 33.49 -11.10 -2.31
N ILE A 73 32.60 -10.36 -1.67
CA ILE A 73 32.42 -10.32 -0.23
C ILE A 73 30.99 -10.77 0.10
N TYR A 74 30.86 -11.82 0.90
CA TYR A 74 29.60 -12.15 1.55
C TYR A 74 29.41 -11.26 2.78
N ILE A 75 28.24 -10.63 2.89
CA ILE A 75 27.95 -9.64 3.94
C ILE A 75 27.16 -10.31 5.06
N ASN A 76 26.04 -10.96 4.71
CA ASN A 76 25.19 -11.73 5.63
C ASN A 76 24.29 -12.68 4.83
N GLU A 77 23.36 -13.36 5.50
CA GLU A 77 22.40 -14.28 4.87
C GLU A 77 21.54 -13.69 3.75
N ASN A 78 21.47 -12.36 3.67
CA ASN A 78 20.68 -11.64 2.69
C ASN A 78 21.53 -11.05 1.56
N PHE A 79 22.73 -10.58 1.84
CA PHE A 79 23.53 -9.78 0.90
C PHE A 79 24.96 -10.30 0.68
N ALA A 80 25.42 -10.17 -0.56
CA ALA A 80 26.82 -10.25 -0.94
C ALA A 80 27.13 -9.10 -1.90
N LYS A 81 28.40 -8.81 -2.17
CA LYS A 81 28.80 -7.77 -3.13
C LYS A 81 30.11 -8.12 -3.82
N ASP A 82 30.37 -7.48 -4.94
CA ASP A 82 31.70 -7.36 -5.54
C ASP A 82 32.14 -5.89 -5.55
N SER A 83 33.13 -5.52 -6.38
CA SER A 83 33.58 -4.13 -6.47
C SER A 83 32.55 -3.16 -7.06
N LEU A 84 31.55 -3.65 -7.80
CA LEU A 84 30.59 -2.84 -8.57
C LEU A 84 29.14 -3.05 -8.14
N HIS A 85 28.78 -4.23 -7.66
CA HIS A 85 27.41 -4.68 -7.53
C HIS A 85 27.11 -5.26 -6.16
N VAL A 86 25.86 -5.10 -5.72
CA VAL A 86 25.30 -5.80 -4.56
C VAL A 86 24.31 -6.87 -5.04
N TYR A 87 24.38 -8.04 -4.42
CA TYR A 87 23.58 -9.21 -4.72
C TYR A 87 22.70 -9.58 -3.53
N LEU A 88 21.41 -9.77 -3.78
CA LEU A 88 20.45 -10.35 -2.84
C LEU A 88 20.56 -11.88 -2.90
N VAL A 89 21.46 -12.44 -2.08
CA VAL A 89 21.71 -13.88 -2.00
C VAL A 89 20.52 -14.66 -1.43
N ALA A 90 19.75 -14.07 -0.51
CA ALA A 90 18.50 -14.68 -0.03
C ALA A 90 17.46 -14.96 -1.13
N LYS A 91 17.59 -14.34 -2.31
CA LYS A 91 16.69 -14.49 -3.46
C LYS A 91 17.44 -14.86 -4.73
N ASP A 92 18.08 -16.02 -4.71
CA ASP A 92 18.73 -16.62 -5.86
C ASP A 92 19.85 -15.76 -6.49
N GLY A 93 20.59 -15.02 -5.66
CA GLY A 93 21.67 -14.14 -6.08
C GLY A 93 21.21 -13.06 -7.07
N PHE A 94 20.10 -12.40 -6.76
CA PHE A 94 19.55 -11.33 -7.61
C PHE A 94 20.41 -10.07 -7.53
N LEU A 95 20.79 -9.50 -8.68
CA LEU A 95 21.51 -8.23 -8.74
C LEU A 95 20.59 -7.10 -8.28
N ILE A 96 21.01 -6.31 -7.29
CA ILE A 96 20.25 -5.15 -6.81
C ILE A 96 20.55 -3.97 -7.76
N PRO A 97 19.55 -3.45 -8.50
CA PRO A 97 19.76 -2.34 -9.42
C PRO A 97 20.14 -1.06 -8.68
N ASP A 98 20.96 -0.22 -9.31
CA ASP A 98 21.40 1.09 -8.81
C ASP A 98 22.09 1.09 -7.42
N SER A 99 22.45 -0.09 -6.90
CA SER A 99 23.13 -0.20 -5.61
C SER A 99 24.57 0.29 -5.69
N ASP A 100 25.04 1.00 -4.67
CA ASP A 100 26.45 1.40 -4.57
C ASP A 100 27.22 0.39 -3.70
N ALA A 101 27.89 -0.57 -4.35
CA ALA A 101 28.60 -1.64 -3.66
C ALA A 101 29.73 -1.13 -2.74
N LYS A 102 30.38 -0.02 -3.09
CA LYS A 102 31.46 0.57 -2.30
C LYS A 102 30.98 1.01 -0.93
N THR A 103 29.80 1.62 -0.85
CA THR A 103 29.24 2.19 0.38
C THR A 103 28.17 1.31 1.03
N PHE A 104 27.76 0.22 0.38
CA PHE A 104 26.77 -0.71 0.93
C PHE A 104 27.23 -1.35 2.25
N LYS A 105 26.37 -1.26 3.27
CA LYS A 105 26.54 -1.86 4.59
C LYS A 105 25.19 -2.21 5.23
N VAL A 106 25.20 -3.20 6.12
CA VAL A 106 24.09 -3.48 7.04
C VAL A 106 24.08 -2.40 8.12
N VAL A 107 22.90 -1.92 8.52
CA VAL A 107 22.79 -0.96 9.61
C VAL A 107 23.00 -1.68 10.95
N GLU A 108 23.87 -1.15 11.79
CA GLU A 108 24.16 -1.73 13.10
C GLU A 108 22.95 -1.73 14.03
N ASP A 109 22.87 -2.73 14.92
CA ASP A 109 21.80 -2.94 15.90
C ASP A 109 20.38 -3.08 15.33
N THR A 110 20.24 -3.43 14.05
CA THR A 110 18.96 -3.80 13.46
C THR A 110 19.12 -4.93 12.44
N PRO A 111 18.27 -5.98 12.48
CA PRO A 111 18.31 -7.05 11.48
C PRO A 111 17.58 -6.67 10.17
N TYR A 112 16.87 -5.53 10.14
CA TYR A 112 15.92 -5.22 9.07
C TYR A 112 16.52 -4.37 7.96
N PHE A 113 17.48 -3.50 8.29
CA PHE A 113 17.91 -2.44 7.39
C PHE A 113 19.34 -2.60 6.91
N SER A 114 19.55 -2.25 5.65
CA SER A 114 20.88 -2.03 5.05
C SER A 114 20.83 -0.72 4.28
N LYS A 115 21.96 -0.09 4.04
CA LYS A 115 22.04 1.17 3.29
C LYS A 115 23.28 1.22 2.42
N ASP A 116 23.20 1.99 1.35
CA ASP A 116 24.37 2.56 0.69
C ASP A 116 24.27 4.09 0.75
N LYS A 117 25.14 4.82 0.04
CA LYS A 117 25.10 6.30 0.06
C LYS A 117 23.84 6.91 -0.55
N ASN A 118 23.10 6.18 -1.36
CA ASN A 118 21.94 6.65 -2.12
C ASN A 118 20.62 6.06 -1.61
N ASN A 119 20.63 4.85 -1.04
CA ASN A 119 19.43 4.07 -0.82
C ASN A 119 19.40 3.37 0.54
N LEU A 120 18.21 3.31 1.12
CA LEU A 120 17.87 2.44 2.25
C LEU A 120 17.16 1.17 1.74
N TYR A 121 17.52 0.03 2.34
CA TYR A 121 17.05 -1.30 1.96
C TYR A 121 16.44 -2.01 3.15
N ALA A 122 15.36 -2.76 2.92
CA ALA A 122 14.80 -3.69 3.90
C ALA A 122 14.25 -4.93 3.20
N LEU A 123 14.46 -6.11 3.77
CA LEU A 123 14.03 -7.37 3.15
C LEU A 123 12.81 -7.97 3.84
N SER A 124 11.79 -8.31 3.05
CA SER A 124 10.59 -9.03 3.48
C SER A 124 10.54 -10.42 2.90
N SER A 125 10.12 -11.38 3.72
CA SER A 125 9.70 -12.70 3.24
C SER A 125 8.43 -12.64 2.38
N ILE A 126 7.61 -11.60 2.53
CA ILE A 126 6.32 -11.45 1.83
C ILE A 126 6.47 -10.59 0.58
N SER A 127 6.98 -9.36 0.72
CA SER A 127 7.06 -8.37 -0.37
C SER A 127 8.39 -8.35 -1.12
N GLY A 128 9.40 -9.09 -0.66
CA GLY A 128 10.77 -9.06 -1.18
C GLY A 128 11.56 -7.84 -0.72
N LEU A 129 12.51 -7.39 -1.54
CA LEU A 129 13.39 -6.27 -1.20
C LEU A 129 12.64 -4.93 -1.33
N SER A 130 12.59 -4.12 -0.30
CA SER A 130 12.16 -2.73 -0.34
C SER A 130 13.36 -1.82 -0.51
N ILE A 131 13.28 -0.86 -1.44
CA ILE A 131 14.32 0.15 -1.71
C ILE A 131 13.69 1.54 -1.55
N TYR A 132 14.29 2.38 -0.72
CA TYR A 132 13.86 3.77 -0.50
C TYR A 132 15.00 4.70 -0.90
N LYS A 133 14.78 5.56 -1.90
CA LYS A 133 15.84 6.35 -2.58
C LYS A 133 16.09 7.74 -1.98
N ASP A 134 15.13 8.30 -1.26
CA ASP A 134 15.14 9.71 -0.86
C ASP A 134 15.53 9.94 0.61
N ALA A 135 16.17 8.95 1.25
CA ALA A 135 16.59 9.06 2.64
C ALA A 135 17.97 9.70 2.75
N ASP A 136 18.22 10.48 3.82
CA ASP A 136 19.56 10.93 4.18
C ASP A 136 20.38 9.74 4.73
N CYS A 137 20.91 8.94 3.81
CA CYS A 137 21.62 7.72 4.14
C CYS A 137 22.93 7.97 4.90
N GLU A 138 23.46 9.20 4.90
CA GLU A 138 24.65 9.54 5.68
C GLU A 138 24.31 9.56 7.18
N SER A 139 23.22 10.23 7.56
CA SER A 139 22.80 10.36 8.97
C SER A 139 21.91 9.24 9.50
N ILE A 140 21.58 8.23 8.68
CA ILE A 140 20.79 7.07 9.11
C ILE A 140 21.45 6.31 10.29
N VAL A 141 20.70 6.16 11.38
CA VAL A 141 21.04 5.41 12.60
C VAL A 141 19.86 4.54 13.07
N SER A 142 20.15 3.41 13.73
CA SER A 142 19.12 2.51 14.26
C SER A 142 18.50 3.03 15.55
N VAL A 143 17.19 2.80 15.70
CA VAL A 143 16.41 3.14 16.90
C VAL A 143 16.12 1.90 17.75
N GLY A 144 17.12 1.03 17.89
CA GLY A 144 17.04 -0.24 18.62
C GLY A 144 16.67 -1.43 17.74
N TRP A 145 16.37 -2.56 18.38
CA TRP A 145 16.07 -3.84 17.73
C TRP A 145 14.61 -3.92 17.25
N ASN A 146 14.16 -2.91 16.50
CA ASN A 146 12.79 -2.80 16.02
C ASN A 146 12.73 -2.48 14.51
N GLN A 147 11.51 -2.33 13.99
CA GLN A 147 11.24 -2.06 12.58
C GLN A 147 11.42 -0.59 12.18
N PHE A 148 12.07 0.22 13.01
CA PHE A 148 12.27 1.64 12.76
C PHE A 148 13.76 1.96 12.56
N ILE A 149 14.00 3.04 11.83
CA ILE A 149 15.31 3.67 11.66
C ILE A 149 15.11 5.17 11.51
N THR A 150 16.10 6.00 11.82
CA THR A 150 15.97 7.45 11.69
C THR A 150 17.18 8.05 11.00
N ASP A 151 16.94 9.05 10.17
CA ASP A 151 17.98 10.02 9.80
C ASP A 151 17.83 11.27 10.67
N LYS A 152 18.62 12.31 10.40
CA LYS A 152 18.58 13.57 11.18
C LYS A 152 17.22 14.27 11.17
N HIS A 153 16.41 14.11 10.13
CA HIS A 153 15.12 14.80 9.96
C HIS A 153 13.92 13.86 10.16
N ASN A 154 14.05 12.60 9.75
CA ASN A 154 12.95 11.70 9.49
C ASN A 154 13.10 10.35 10.19
N VAL A 155 11.97 9.81 10.65
CA VAL A 155 11.86 8.42 11.10
C VAL A 155 11.23 7.61 9.97
N TYR A 156 11.76 6.41 9.74
CA TYR A 156 11.26 5.44 8.78
C TYR A 156 10.81 4.18 9.48
N HIS A 157 9.72 3.58 8.98
CA HIS A 157 9.19 2.32 9.45
C HIS A 157 9.21 1.30 8.32
N TYR A 158 9.48 0.05 8.67
CA TYR A 158 9.41 -1.07 7.75
C TYR A 158 8.23 -1.98 8.11
N SER A 159 7.20 -1.98 7.25
CA SER A 159 6.03 -2.88 7.34
C SER A 159 5.69 -3.51 5.99
N ASN A 160 6.62 -4.34 5.48
CA ASN A 160 6.69 -4.88 4.11
C ASN A 160 7.27 -3.92 3.06
N VAL A 161 7.04 -2.62 3.21
CA VAL A 161 7.77 -1.58 2.47
C VAL A 161 8.30 -0.57 3.47
N ILE A 162 9.37 0.14 3.11
CA ILE A 162 9.90 1.25 3.89
C ILE A 162 9.02 2.47 3.64
N GLU A 163 8.65 3.15 4.71
CA GLU A 163 7.80 4.36 4.67
C GLU A 163 8.31 5.40 5.67
N LEU A 164 8.06 6.67 5.38
CA LEU A 164 8.18 7.73 6.37
C LEU A 164 7.15 7.53 7.48
N SER A 165 7.61 7.63 8.73
CA SER A 165 6.82 7.41 9.94
C SER A 165 7.15 8.45 11.00
N ASN A 166 7.16 9.73 10.60
CA ASN A 166 7.50 10.84 11.50
C ASN A 166 6.60 10.94 12.73
N SER A 167 5.35 10.45 12.68
CA SER A 167 4.48 10.36 13.87
C SER A 167 5.03 9.43 14.95
N SER A 168 5.85 8.42 14.59
CA SER A 168 6.45 7.47 15.53
C SER A 168 7.39 8.15 16.52
N LYS A 169 7.92 9.33 16.19
CA LYS A 169 8.63 10.20 17.14
C LYS A 169 7.84 10.39 18.44
N HIS A 170 6.51 10.40 18.37
CA HIS A 170 5.63 10.76 19.48
C HIS A 170 4.85 9.59 20.10
N VAL A 171 4.96 8.37 19.56
CA VAL A 171 4.12 7.22 19.99
C VAL A 171 4.87 5.92 20.22
N GLU A 172 6.05 5.73 19.62
CA GLU A 172 6.88 4.55 19.87
C GLU A 172 7.90 4.87 20.95
N CYS A 173 8.22 3.94 21.85
CA CYS A 173 9.37 4.08 22.73
C CYS A 173 10.54 3.26 22.19
N PHE A 174 11.62 3.93 21.79
CA PHE A 174 12.79 3.28 21.20
C PHE A 174 13.67 2.55 22.22
N ASP A 175 13.62 2.93 23.49
CA ASP A 175 14.27 2.20 24.59
C ASP A 175 13.24 1.66 25.59
N GLN A 176 13.06 0.35 25.58
CA GLN A 176 12.17 -0.35 26.51
C GLN A 176 12.71 -0.39 27.94
N ASN A 177 13.99 -0.07 28.17
CA ASN A 177 14.57 -0.03 29.50
C ASN A 177 14.40 1.34 30.17
N THR A 178 13.97 2.36 29.43
CA THR A 178 13.63 3.64 30.02
C THR A 178 12.45 3.43 30.96
N PRO A 179 12.59 3.70 32.28
CA PRO A 179 11.56 3.37 33.25
C PRO A 179 10.23 4.02 32.88
N HIS A 180 9.15 3.23 32.80
CA HIS A 180 7.78 3.73 32.58
C HIS A 180 7.29 4.66 33.69
N THR A 181 8.07 4.87 34.75
CA THR A 181 7.85 5.84 35.83
C THR A 181 8.48 7.21 35.54
N SER A 182 9.12 7.43 34.39
CA SER A 182 9.67 8.75 34.05
C SER A 182 8.54 9.76 33.82
N GLU A 183 8.64 10.96 34.38
CA GLU A 183 7.73 12.08 34.09
C GLU A 183 7.78 12.53 32.61
N LEU A 184 8.74 12.03 31.83
CA LEU A 184 8.91 12.32 30.41
C LEU A 184 7.82 11.63 29.57
N ASN A 185 7.26 12.37 28.63
CA ASN A 185 6.42 11.79 27.59
C ASN A 185 7.26 10.98 26.58
N ILE A 186 6.61 10.16 25.74
CA ILE A 186 7.26 9.26 24.78
C ILE A 186 8.26 9.99 23.85
N TYR A 187 7.92 11.20 23.39
CA TYR A 187 8.79 11.96 22.50
C TYR A 187 10.11 12.32 23.18
N GLU A 188 10.05 12.80 24.42
CA GLU A 188 11.25 13.11 25.20
C GLU A 188 12.06 11.85 25.56
N GLN A 189 11.40 10.71 25.79
CA GLN A 189 12.09 9.43 25.98
C GLN A 189 12.87 9.01 24.72
N ASN A 190 12.26 9.12 23.53
CA ASN A 190 12.95 8.85 22.27
C ASN A 190 14.13 9.79 22.04
N LYS A 191 13.95 11.08 22.33
CA LYS A 191 15.04 12.06 22.23
C LYS A 191 16.20 11.68 23.13
N LYS A 192 15.90 11.38 24.40
CA LYS A 192 16.90 10.95 25.38
C LYS A 192 17.68 9.73 24.89
N TYR A 193 16.98 8.68 24.45
CA TYR A 193 17.63 7.48 23.93
C TYR A 193 18.57 7.79 22.76
N LEU A 194 18.10 8.53 21.76
CA LEU A 194 18.89 8.87 20.58
C LEU A 194 20.08 9.78 20.92
N LEU A 195 19.91 10.72 21.86
CA LEU A 195 20.97 11.61 22.33
C LEU A 195 22.05 10.84 23.10
N GLU A 196 21.67 9.91 23.97
CA GLU A 196 22.62 9.06 24.70
C GLU A 196 23.39 8.12 23.78
N LYS A 197 22.73 7.56 22.76
CA LYS A 197 23.35 6.61 21.82
C LYS A 197 24.17 7.29 20.72
N TYR A 198 23.73 8.45 20.24
CA TYR A 198 24.34 9.19 19.13
C TYR A 198 24.55 10.68 19.49
N PRO A 199 25.37 11.00 20.50
CA PRO A 199 25.53 12.38 21.00
C PRO A 199 26.15 13.34 19.98
N ASN A 200 26.94 12.83 19.04
CA ASN A 200 27.63 13.66 18.04
C ASN A 200 26.81 13.87 16.75
N LEU A 201 25.65 13.23 16.63
CA LEU A 201 24.80 13.36 15.45
C LEU A 201 23.68 14.37 15.74
N ILE A 202 23.71 15.50 15.03
CA ILE A 202 22.72 16.57 15.16
C ILE A 202 21.47 16.18 14.35
N GLY A 203 20.58 15.42 14.96
CA GLY A 203 19.24 15.11 14.43
C GLY A 203 18.13 15.70 15.27
N TRP A 204 16.87 15.42 14.91
CA TRP A 204 15.67 15.95 15.58
C TRP A 204 15.58 15.72 17.10
N TRP A 205 16.43 14.86 17.65
CA TRP A 205 16.60 14.62 19.08
C TRP A 205 17.63 15.52 19.77
N HIS A 206 18.59 16.07 19.03
CA HIS A 206 19.75 16.80 19.56
C HIS A 206 19.41 18.27 19.84
N PRO A 207 19.82 18.88 20.98
CA PRO A 207 19.48 20.26 21.32
C PRO A 207 19.91 21.33 20.31
N GLU A 208 21.00 21.08 19.57
CA GLU A 208 21.52 21.99 18.53
C GLU A 208 20.89 21.79 17.15
N TYR A 209 19.87 20.94 17.04
CA TYR A 209 19.20 20.73 15.77
C TYR A 209 18.48 22.00 15.32
N GLU A 210 18.72 22.39 14.07
CA GLU A 210 18.32 23.69 13.54
C GLU A 210 16.79 23.91 13.53
N PHE A 211 16.00 22.82 13.56
CA PHE A 211 14.54 22.86 13.55
C PHE A 211 13.89 22.54 14.90
N HIS A 212 14.49 23.00 16.02
CA HIS A 212 13.79 23.05 17.32
C HIS A 212 12.73 24.15 17.32
N ILE A 213 11.64 23.89 16.59
CA ILE A 213 10.53 24.83 16.39
C ILE A 213 9.25 24.16 16.90
N GLU A 214 8.39 24.95 17.54
CA GLU A 214 7.03 24.52 17.84
C GLU A 214 6.18 24.58 16.58
N PHE A 215 5.91 23.43 15.99
CA PHE A 215 5.05 23.32 14.82
C PHE A 215 3.58 23.39 15.23
N PRO A 216 2.74 24.13 14.50
CA PRO A 216 1.32 24.14 14.76
C PRO A 216 0.71 22.77 14.43
N THR A 217 -0.30 22.36 15.21
CA THR A 217 -0.99 21.07 15.05
C THR A 217 -1.89 21.03 13.82
N SER A 218 -2.25 22.21 13.30
CA SER A 218 -2.92 22.41 12.02
C SER A 218 -2.48 23.76 11.44
N ASN A 219 -2.39 23.84 10.11
CA ASN A 219 -2.21 25.10 9.40
C ASN A 219 -3.27 25.21 8.30
N GLN A 220 -3.63 26.44 7.91
CA GLN A 220 -4.72 26.68 6.95
C GLN A 220 -4.53 25.89 5.65
N ASP A 221 -3.28 25.64 5.24
CA ASP A 221 -2.97 24.92 4.01
C ASP A 221 -2.00 23.74 4.19
N ASP A 222 -1.83 23.21 5.41
CA ASP A 222 -0.93 22.09 5.73
C ASP A 222 0.58 22.29 5.42
N TYR A 223 1.02 23.45 4.90
CA TYR A 223 2.44 23.81 4.71
C TYR A 223 2.91 24.79 5.79
N TYR A 224 4.14 24.65 6.28
CA TYR A 224 4.75 25.57 7.26
C TYR A 224 6.12 26.05 6.78
N LYS A 225 6.24 27.36 6.60
CA LYS A 225 7.47 28.01 6.12
C LYS A 225 8.24 28.61 7.30
N THR A 226 9.49 28.20 7.46
CA THR A 226 10.45 28.82 8.37
C THR A 226 11.23 29.93 7.64
N LYS A 227 12.27 30.48 8.27
CA LYS A 227 13.19 31.42 7.60
C LYS A 227 14.05 30.74 6.52
N THR A 228 14.28 29.44 6.65
CA THR A 228 15.27 28.70 5.88
C THR A 228 14.67 27.51 5.12
N ASP A 229 13.52 26.99 5.55
CA ASP A 229 12.99 25.71 5.10
C ASP A 229 11.46 25.69 5.05
N ILE A 230 10.92 24.65 4.43
CA ILE A 230 9.48 24.43 4.28
C ILE A 230 9.14 23.02 4.70
N PHE A 231 8.08 22.87 5.48
CA PHE A 231 7.59 21.60 5.98
C PHE A 231 6.16 21.36 5.49
N TYR A 232 5.86 20.11 5.16
CA TYR A 232 4.48 19.64 5.08
C TYR A 232 4.05 19.06 6.42
N LEU A 233 2.89 19.48 6.93
CA LEU A 233 2.32 19.06 8.20
C LEU A 233 1.31 17.95 7.94
N HIS A 234 1.74 16.70 8.06
CA HIS A 234 0.83 15.57 7.93
C HIS A 234 -0.18 15.55 9.07
N LYS A 235 -1.38 15.05 8.81
CA LYS A 235 -2.32 14.71 9.88
C LYS A 235 -1.73 13.57 10.71
N CYS A 236 -1.62 13.78 12.02
CA CYS A 236 -1.16 12.74 12.92
C CYS A 236 -2.32 11.75 13.20
N PRO A 237 -2.14 10.44 12.95
CA PRO A 237 -3.18 9.45 13.17
C PRO A 237 -3.50 9.23 14.67
N TYR A 238 -2.69 9.80 15.57
CA TYR A 238 -2.77 9.59 17.02
C TYR A 238 -3.17 10.86 17.81
N GLY A 239 -3.67 11.90 17.15
CA GLY A 239 -4.21 13.11 17.81
C GLY A 239 -3.64 14.43 17.29
N GLU A 240 -3.79 15.49 18.08
CA GLU A 240 -3.38 16.87 17.74
C GLU A 240 -1.88 17.10 17.99
N LYS A 241 -1.01 16.30 17.36
CA LYS A 241 0.43 16.60 17.33
C LYS A 241 0.83 16.95 15.90
N ALA A 242 1.70 17.95 15.75
CA ALA A 242 2.30 18.24 14.46
C ALA A 242 3.10 17.03 13.98
N ASN A 243 3.02 16.73 12.68
CA ASN A 243 3.80 15.69 12.03
C ASN A 243 4.55 16.29 10.83
N PRO A 244 5.54 17.18 11.09
CA PRO A 244 6.24 17.90 10.04
C PRO A 244 7.17 16.96 9.28
N THR A 245 7.16 17.08 7.97
CA THR A 245 8.13 16.45 7.07
C THR A 245 8.75 17.53 6.21
N LEU A 246 10.08 17.61 6.22
CA LEU A 246 10.83 18.58 5.44
C LEU A 246 10.54 18.38 3.95
N ILE A 247 10.33 19.48 3.23
CA ILE A 247 10.22 19.47 1.77
C ILE A 247 11.62 19.69 1.21
N GLU A 248 12.25 18.58 0.84
CA GLU A 248 13.59 18.59 0.27
C GLU A 248 13.64 19.39 -1.04
N LYS A 249 14.75 20.12 -1.24
CA LYS A 249 15.05 20.89 -2.46
C LYS A 249 14.11 22.05 -2.76
N ALA A 250 13.26 22.47 -1.81
CA ALA A 250 12.36 23.61 -2.00
C ALA A 250 13.13 24.93 -2.18
N ASP A 251 12.79 25.68 -3.22
CA ASP A 251 13.23 27.06 -3.39
C ASP A 251 12.31 28.01 -2.60
N LEU A 252 12.76 28.46 -1.44
CA LEU A 252 11.97 29.30 -0.55
C LEU A 252 11.47 30.60 -1.18
N SER A 253 12.25 31.16 -2.11
CA SER A 253 11.96 32.48 -2.69
C SER A 253 10.79 32.44 -3.65
N SER A 254 10.57 31.30 -4.31
CA SER A 254 9.53 31.08 -5.31
C SER A 254 8.43 30.12 -4.87
N PHE A 255 8.50 29.59 -3.64
CA PHE A 255 7.52 28.63 -3.15
C PHE A 255 6.11 29.23 -3.00
N GLU A 256 5.15 28.59 -3.66
CA GLU A 256 3.75 28.97 -3.72
C GLU A 256 2.89 27.75 -3.35
N ILE A 257 1.98 27.93 -2.40
CA ILE A 257 1.01 26.91 -2.01
C ILE A 257 -0.17 26.97 -2.98
N LEU A 258 -0.48 25.84 -3.62
CA LEU A 258 -1.57 25.72 -4.59
C LEU A 258 -2.85 25.13 -3.96
N SER A 259 -2.71 24.29 -2.94
CA SER A 259 -3.79 23.68 -2.16
C SER A 259 -3.24 22.99 -0.90
N HIS A 260 -4.10 22.40 -0.06
CA HIS A 260 -3.73 21.51 1.06
C HIS A 260 -2.78 20.35 0.71
N TYR A 261 -2.70 19.97 -0.57
CA TYR A 261 -1.90 18.83 -1.02
C TYR A 261 -0.82 19.19 -2.02
N TYR A 262 -0.87 20.38 -2.62
CA TYR A 262 0.05 20.75 -3.69
C TYR A 262 0.66 22.11 -3.44
N ALA A 263 1.95 22.22 -3.75
CA ALA A 263 2.68 23.46 -3.82
C ALA A 263 3.62 23.40 -5.03
N ARG A 264 4.18 24.55 -5.40
CA ARG A 264 5.21 24.64 -6.44
C ARG A 264 6.29 25.62 -6.05
N ASP A 265 7.44 25.46 -6.66
CA ASP A 265 8.43 26.52 -6.77
C ASP A 265 8.89 26.65 -8.22
N LYS A 266 9.94 27.43 -8.49
CA LYS A 266 10.46 27.63 -9.85
C LYS A 266 11.02 26.36 -10.53
N ASN A 267 11.29 25.30 -9.77
CA ASN A 267 11.95 24.07 -10.25
C ASN A 267 11.04 22.83 -10.16
N HIS A 268 10.07 22.81 -9.24
CA HIS A 268 9.36 21.59 -8.84
C HIS A 268 7.88 21.84 -8.54
N ILE A 269 7.06 20.83 -8.82
CA ILE A 269 5.74 20.65 -8.17
C ILE A 269 5.91 19.67 -7.02
N TYR A 270 5.28 19.98 -5.89
CA TYR A 270 5.23 19.13 -4.71
C TYR A 270 3.81 18.63 -4.48
N CYS A 271 3.66 17.33 -4.22
CA CYS A 271 2.47 16.76 -3.62
C CYS A 271 2.80 16.35 -2.18
N GLU A 272 2.16 16.98 -1.21
CA GLU A 272 2.54 16.90 0.21
C GLU A 272 4.00 17.36 0.35
N HIS A 273 4.90 16.47 0.76
CA HIS A 273 6.34 16.70 0.86
C HIS A 273 7.13 16.15 -0.34
N ARG A 274 6.49 15.42 -1.27
CA ARG A 274 7.16 14.69 -2.35
C ARG A 274 7.20 15.54 -3.62
N ILE A 275 8.30 15.47 -4.36
CA ILE A 275 8.38 16.00 -5.72
C ILE A 275 7.49 15.16 -6.64
N VAL A 276 6.73 15.83 -7.50
CA VAL A 276 5.95 15.20 -8.57
C VAL A 276 6.83 15.10 -9.80
N GLU A 277 7.10 13.88 -10.24
CA GLU A 277 7.97 13.59 -11.38
C GLU A 277 7.24 13.68 -12.71
N ASN A 278 7.96 14.04 -13.78
CA ASN A 278 7.48 14.10 -15.17
C ASN A 278 6.26 15.02 -15.37
N VAL A 279 6.30 16.20 -14.75
CA VAL A 279 5.25 17.22 -14.82
C VAL A 279 5.69 18.42 -15.65
N ASP A 280 4.77 18.98 -16.44
CA ASP A 280 4.96 20.30 -17.05
C ASP A 280 4.64 21.40 -16.02
N LEU A 281 5.68 22.14 -15.58
CA LEU A 281 5.56 23.13 -14.50
C LEU A 281 4.63 24.31 -14.87
N ASP A 282 4.68 24.75 -16.13
CA ASP A 282 4.03 25.96 -16.59
C ASP A 282 2.50 25.78 -16.69
N SER A 283 2.07 24.60 -17.10
CA SER A 283 0.65 24.27 -17.31
C SER A 283 0.00 23.56 -16.11
N PHE A 284 0.76 23.22 -15.07
CA PHE A 284 0.25 22.50 -13.91
C PHE A 284 -0.83 23.26 -13.16
N LYS A 285 -1.94 22.57 -12.84
CA LYS A 285 -3.03 23.11 -12.04
C LYS A 285 -3.70 22.03 -11.19
N VAL A 286 -4.09 22.42 -9.99
CA VAL A 286 -4.86 21.58 -9.08
C VAL A 286 -6.33 21.60 -9.51
N ILE A 287 -6.94 20.42 -9.69
CA ILE A 287 -8.36 20.29 -10.04
C ILE A 287 -9.20 20.26 -8.76
N LYS A 288 -8.87 19.34 -7.85
CA LYS A 288 -9.50 19.20 -6.53
C LYS A 288 -8.72 18.22 -5.67
N ASP A 289 -8.65 18.46 -4.36
CA ASP A 289 -7.98 17.57 -3.42
C ASP A 289 -6.60 17.13 -3.95
N LYS A 290 -6.39 15.81 -4.09
CA LYS A 290 -5.17 15.19 -4.61
C LYS A 290 -5.13 15.07 -6.14
N LEU A 291 -6.17 15.51 -6.86
CA LEU A 291 -6.26 15.44 -8.31
C LEU A 291 -5.76 16.75 -8.95
N ALA A 292 -4.83 16.62 -9.88
CA ALA A 292 -4.23 17.72 -10.62
C ALA A 292 -4.03 17.33 -12.10
N GLU A 293 -3.71 18.31 -12.93
CA GLU A 293 -3.38 18.10 -14.34
C GLU A 293 -2.31 19.08 -14.81
N ASP A 294 -1.62 18.70 -15.87
CA ASP A 294 -0.85 19.61 -16.72
C ASP A 294 -1.41 19.56 -18.16
N GLU A 295 -0.69 20.11 -19.14
CA GLU A 295 -1.12 20.16 -20.54
C GLU A 295 -1.44 18.76 -21.11
N GLN A 296 -0.68 17.73 -20.73
CA GLN A 296 -0.74 16.40 -21.36
C GLN A 296 -1.26 15.30 -20.43
N SER A 297 -1.23 15.52 -19.11
CA SER A 297 -1.30 14.46 -18.12
C SER A 297 -2.29 14.76 -16.98
N ILE A 298 -2.81 13.69 -16.37
CA ILE A 298 -3.55 13.73 -15.11
C ILE A 298 -2.67 13.14 -14.02
N PHE A 299 -2.68 13.77 -12.84
CA PHE A 299 -2.00 13.31 -11.65
C PHE A 299 -2.99 13.09 -10.51
N PHE A 300 -2.79 12.02 -9.75
CA PHE A 300 -3.51 11.79 -8.50
C PHE A 300 -2.53 11.45 -7.38
N ASN A 301 -2.58 12.20 -6.28
CA ASN A 301 -1.68 12.07 -5.14
C ASN A 301 -0.19 12.19 -5.53
N GLY A 302 0.09 13.06 -6.51
CA GLY A 302 1.42 13.26 -7.08
C GLY A 302 1.90 12.16 -8.03
N TYR A 303 1.05 11.20 -8.38
CA TYR A 303 1.39 10.11 -9.30
C TYR A 303 0.68 10.29 -10.64
N LEU A 304 1.41 10.07 -11.74
CA LEU A 304 0.86 10.05 -13.10
C LEU A 304 -0.24 8.99 -13.22
N VAL A 305 -1.36 9.37 -13.83
CA VAL A 305 -2.48 8.47 -14.14
C VAL A 305 -2.40 8.12 -15.63
N ASP A 306 -2.16 6.85 -15.92
CA ASP A 306 -2.21 6.29 -17.28
C ASP A 306 -3.66 6.31 -17.79
N CYS A 307 -4.03 7.39 -18.47
CA CYS A 307 -5.38 7.64 -18.97
C CYS A 307 -5.37 8.51 -20.23
N ASP A 308 -6.51 8.54 -20.93
CA ASP A 308 -6.77 9.49 -22.00
C ASP A 308 -7.20 10.84 -21.42
N LYS A 309 -6.24 11.76 -21.31
CA LYS A 309 -6.43 13.12 -20.76
C LYS A 309 -7.61 13.87 -21.39
N ALA A 310 -7.78 13.78 -22.71
CA ALA A 310 -8.78 14.53 -23.45
C ALA A 310 -10.23 14.15 -23.08
N SER A 311 -10.46 12.88 -22.71
CA SER A 311 -11.78 12.38 -22.30
C SER A 311 -11.93 12.17 -20.79
N PHE A 312 -10.89 12.44 -20.01
CA PHE A 312 -10.89 12.25 -18.55
C PHE A 312 -11.92 13.15 -17.86
N LYS A 313 -12.78 12.54 -17.03
CA LYS A 313 -13.85 13.20 -16.29
C LYS A 313 -14.05 12.55 -14.93
N VAL A 314 -14.20 13.36 -13.89
CA VAL A 314 -14.64 12.89 -12.57
C VAL A 314 -16.13 12.59 -12.62
N ILE A 315 -16.54 11.41 -12.13
CA ILE A 315 -17.94 10.94 -12.12
C ILE A 315 -18.48 10.68 -10.70
N GLN A 316 -17.77 11.19 -9.69
CA GLN A 316 -18.15 11.06 -8.29
C GLN A 316 -19.45 11.83 -8.01
N LYS A 317 -20.55 11.09 -7.79
CA LYS A 317 -21.92 11.63 -7.63
C LYS A 317 -22.31 11.93 -6.18
N TYR A 318 -21.61 11.37 -5.20
CA TYR A 318 -21.99 11.45 -3.78
C TYR A 318 -20.88 12.13 -2.97
N SER A 319 -21.23 13.21 -2.28
CA SER A 319 -20.33 13.99 -1.40
C SER A 319 -19.70 13.14 -0.29
N ASN A 320 -20.35 12.03 0.08
CA ASN A 320 -19.92 11.15 1.18
C ASN A 320 -19.09 9.94 0.71
N LEU A 321 -18.71 9.88 -0.57
CA LEU A 321 -17.77 8.85 -1.03
C LEU A 321 -16.34 9.25 -0.60
N PRO A 322 -15.65 8.45 0.22
CA PRO A 322 -14.29 8.77 0.67
C PRO A 322 -13.24 8.60 -0.44
N TRP A 323 -13.63 8.12 -1.62
CA TRP A 323 -12.72 7.83 -2.74
C TRP A 323 -13.19 8.51 -4.03
N LEU A 324 -12.23 9.01 -4.80
CA LEU A 324 -12.45 9.58 -6.12
C LEU A 324 -12.83 8.48 -7.13
N VAL A 325 -13.82 8.76 -7.97
CA VAL A 325 -14.16 7.93 -9.15
C VAL A 325 -14.12 8.82 -10.39
N ALA A 326 -13.36 8.39 -11.38
CA ALA A 326 -13.22 9.07 -12.66
C ALA A 326 -13.39 8.10 -13.82
N LYS A 327 -13.46 8.60 -15.04
CA LYS A 327 -13.43 7.80 -16.25
C LYS A 327 -12.80 8.57 -17.39
N ASP A 328 -12.29 7.85 -18.38
CA ASP A 328 -11.99 8.37 -19.70
C ASP A 328 -12.76 7.55 -20.75
N LYS A 329 -12.39 7.65 -22.03
CA LYS A 329 -13.01 6.88 -23.12
C LYS A 329 -12.70 5.37 -23.06
N ASN A 330 -11.65 4.96 -22.35
CA ASN A 330 -11.11 3.60 -22.31
C ASN A 330 -11.45 2.84 -21.02
N SER A 331 -11.52 3.53 -19.87
CA SER A 331 -11.65 2.90 -18.55
C SER A 331 -12.30 3.81 -17.50
N VAL A 332 -12.86 3.17 -16.48
CA VAL A 332 -13.30 3.81 -15.24
C VAL A 332 -12.21 3.61 -14.20
N TYR A 333 -11.89 4.66 -13.45
CA TYR A 333 -10.79 4.68 -12.49
C TYR A 333 -11.30 4.84 -11.07
N ILE A 334 -10.62 4.16 -10.15
CA ILE A 334 -10.85 4.27 -8.70
C ILE A 334 -9.55 4.51 -7.98
N ASP A 335 -9.66 5.18 -6.83
CA ASP A 335 -8.58 5.28 -5.88
C ASP A 335 -8.32 3.92 -5.19
N GLU A 336 -7.13 3.35 -5.41
CA GLU A 336 -6.65 2.12 -4.79
C GLU A 336 -5.21 2.27 -4.27
N LEU A 337 -4.89 1.57 -3.16
CA LEU A 337 -3.53 1.44 -2.65
C LEU A 337 -2.68 0.58 -3.60
N THR A 338 -1.63 1.18 -4.14
CA THR A 338 -0.70 0.53 -5.08
C THR A 338 0.67 0.35 -4.44
N LEU A 339 1.25 -0.84 -4.61
CA LEU A 339 2.67 -1.10 -4.31
C LEU A 339 3.51 -0.75 -5.55
N PHE A 340 4.52 0.09 -5.36
CA PHE A 340 5.43 0.51 -6.44
C PHE A 340 6.61 -0.47 -6.57
N GLY A 341 7.19 -0.52 -7.77
CA GLY A 341 8.26 -1.46 -8.10
C GLY A 341 7.78 -2.85 -8.52
N GLN A 342 8.73 -3.70 -8.88
CA GLN A 342 8.49 -5.05 -9.39
C GLN A 342 8.07 -6.02 -8.26
N VAL A 343 7.43 -7.14 -8.62
CA VAL A 343 7.07 -8.16 -7.63
C VAL A 343 8.35 -8.71 -6.98
N GLY A 344 8.43 -8.59 -5.65
CA GLY A 344 9.60 -8.99 -4.89
C GLY A 344 10.75 -7.97 -4.90
N MET A 345 10.55 -6.78 -5.47
CA MET A 345 11.42 -5.60 -5.34
C MET A 345 10.57 -4.32 -5.35
N ARG A 346 10.20 -3.83 -4.17
CA ARG A 346 9.29 -2.69 -3.98
C ARG A 346 10.06 -1.40 -3.76
N THR A 347 9.47 -0.28 -4.20
CA THR A 347 10.04 1.07 -4.02
C THR A 347 9.17 1.98 -3.16
N GLY A 348 8.11 1.44 -2.57
CA GLY A 348 7.15 2.15 -1.74
C GLY A 348 5.72 1.73 -2.01
N LYS A 349 4.77 2.48 -1.47
CA LYS A 349 3.34 2.34 -1.75
C LYS A 349 2.65 3.70 -1.69
N GLY A 350 1.51 3.82 -2.36
CA GLY A 350 0.74 5.05 -2.38
C GLY A 350 -0.64 4.82 -2.99
N ARG A 351 -1.58 5.73 -2.69
CA ARG A 351 -2.90 5.72 -3.32
C ARG A 351 -2.81 6.32 -4.72
N THR A 352 -3.32 5.60 -5.72
CA THR A 352 -3.29 5.98 -7.13
C THR A 352 -4.65 5.75 -7.76
N LEU A 353 -4.96 6.42 -8.89
CA LEU A 353 -6.10 6.03 -9.71
C LEU A 353 -5.75 4.82 -10.59
N LYS A 354 -6.46 3.71 -10.38
CA LYS A 354 -6.31 2.48 -11.16
C LYS A 354 -7.54 2.21 -12.01
N PRO A 355 -7.37 1.77 -13.27
CA PRO A 355 -8.48 1.38 -14.11
C PRO A 355 -9.14 0.12 -13.55
N ILE A 356 -10.47 0.13 -13.51
CA ILE A 356 -11.27 -1.04 -13.21
C ILE A 356 -11.18 -1.98 -14.41
N ASN A 357 -10.72 -3.20 -14.16
CA ASN A 357 -10.53 -4.20 -15.21
C ASN A 357 -11.81 -4.42 -16.04
N LYS A 358 -11.70 -4.21 -17.36
CA LYS A 358 -12.76 -4.40 -18.37
C LYS A 358 -14.01 -3.55 -18.16
N SER A 359 -13.92 -2.42 -17.47
CA SER A 359 -15.05 -1.48 -17.41
C SER A 359 -15.40 -0.92 -18.77
N ASP A 360 -16.69 -0.71 -19.02
CA ASP A 360 -17.21 0.08 -20.12
C ASP A 360 -17.60 1.49 -19.63
N PRO A 361 -16.77 2.51 -19.89
CA PRO A 361 -17.00 3.86 -19.38
C PRO A 361 -18.23 4.55 -19.98
N SER A 362 -18.66 4.12 -21.17
CA SER A 362 -19.77 4.73 -21.89
C SER A 362 -21.12 4.37 -21.25
N THR A 363 -21.21 3.18 -20.67
CA THR A 363 -22.42 2.65 -20.03
C THR A 363 -22.34 2.55 -18.51
N PHE A 364 -21.20 2.93 -17.90
CA PHE A 364 -21.00 2.86 -16.46
C PHE A 364 -21.97 3.74 -15.66
N GLN A 365 -22.65 3.13 -14.70
CA GLN A 365 -23.60 3.73 -13.78
C GLN A 365 -23.17 3.43 -12.34
N LEU A 366 -22.92 4.48 -11.56
CA LEU A 366 -22.61 4.40 -10.14
C LEU A 366 -23.88 4.65 -9.31
N PHE A 367 -24.31 3.65 -8.52
CA PHE A 367 -25.52 3.73 -7.71
C PHE A 367 -25.24 4.02 -6.23
N SER A 368 -24.09 3.56 -5.72
CA SER A 368 -23.69 3.76 -4.34
C SER A 368 -22.18 3.52 -4.16
N ARG A 369 -21.69 3.61 -2.92
CA ARG A 369 -20.31 3.19 -2.57
C ARG A 369 -20.00 1.71 -2.83
N LEU A 370 -21.04 0.89 -3.04
CA LEU A 370 -20.91 -0.55 -3.25
C LEU A 370 -21.33 -0.96 -4.65
N TRP A 371 -22.47 -0.47 -5.13
CA TRP A 371 -23.07 -0.95 -6.37
C TRP A 371 -22.79 0.00 -7.52
N ALA A 372 -22.27 -0.57 -8.60
CA ALA A 372 -22.21 0.03 -9.91
C ALA A 372 -22.46 -1.03 -10.98
N LYS A 373 -22.78 -0.63 -12.19
CA LYS A 373 -22.83 -1.54 -13.35
C LYS A 373 -22.37 -0.83 -14.60
N ASP A 374 -21.99 -1.60 -15.59
CA ASP A 374 -21.99 -1.20 -16.99
C ASP A 374 -22.79 -2.23 -17.81
N ILE A 375 -22.75 -2.12 -19.14
CA ILE A 375 -23.48 -3.04 -20.02
C ILE A 375 -23.00 -4.50 -19.94
N ASN A 376 -21.75 -4.71 -19.53
CA ASN A 376 -21.09 -6.02 -19.54
C ASN A 376 -21.11 -6.68 -18.16
N GLN A 377 -21.09 -5.92 -17.07
CA GLN A 377 -20.91 -6.46 -15.73
C GLN A 377 -21.46 -5.57 -14.60
N VAL A 378 -21.76 -6.22 -13.48
CA VAL A 378 -22.07 -5.59 -12.20
C VAL A 378 -20.80 -5.49 -11.36
N TYR A 379 -20.70 -4.45 -10.55
CA TYR A 379 -19.61 -4.21 -9.62
C TYR A 379 -20.12 -4.17 -8.19
N PHE A 380 -19.37 -4.82 -7.30
CA PHE A 380 -19.51 -4.68 -5.86
C PHE A 380 -18.19 -4.17 -5.27
N GLY A 381 -18.23 -2.99 -4.65
CA GLY A 381 -17.03 -2.29 -4.17
C GLY A 381 -16.01 -2.05 -5.29
N PHE A 382 -16.50 -1.68 -6.47
CA PHE A 382 -15.72 -1.49 -7.71
C PHE A 382 -14.96 -2.73 -8.22
N LYS A 383 -15.25 -3.92 -7.68
CA LYS A 383 -14.73 -5.20 -8.18
C LYS A 383 -15.82 -5.94 -8.98
N PRO A 384 -15.48 -6.65 -10.07
CA PRO A 384 -16.46 -7.41 -10.84
C PRO A 384 -17.23 -8.41 -9.96
N TYR A 385 -18.56 -8.31 -9.96
CA TYR A 385 -19.46 -9.15 -9.17
C TYR A 385 -20.19 -10.16 -10.07
N ARG A 386 -19.52 -11.26 -10.37
CA ARG A 386 -19.96 -12.28 -11.35
C ARG A 386 -21.24 -13.05 -10.97
N LYS A 387 -21.79 -12.82 -9.78
CA LYS A 387 -23.01 -13.49 -9.31
C LYS A 387 -24.30 -12.76 -9.69
N ALA A 388 -24.18 -11.55 -10.25
CA ALA A 388 -25.31 -10.76 -10.71
C ALA A 388 -25.27 -10.62 -12.24
N ASP A 389 -26.44 -10.68 -12.85
CA ASP A 389 -26.63 -10.48 -14.28
C ASP A 389 -26.75 -8.99 -14.63
N ALA A 390 -25.79 -8.45 -15.37
CA ALA A 390 -25.75 -7.01 -15.69
C ALA A 390 -26.96 -6.51 -16.49
N LYS A 391 -27.54 -7.38 -17.33
CA LYS A 391 -28.67 -7.04 -18.20
C LYS A 391 -29.95 -6.81 -17.39
N SER A 392 -30.20 -7.63 -16.39
CA SER A 392 -31.37 -7.53 -15.51
C SER A 392 -31.09 -6.84 -14.18
N PHE A 393 -29.86 -6.42 -13.92
CA PHE A 393 -29.51 -5.75 -12.67
C PHE A 393 -30.25 -4.43 -12.48
N GLU A 394 -30.90 -4.31 -11.33
CA GLU A 394 -31.59 -3.13 -10.84
C GLU A 394 -31.11 -2.80 -9.42
N PHE A 395 -30.65 -1.56 -9.22
CA PHE A 395 -30.38 -1.05 -7.89
C PHE A 395 -31.69 -0.62 -7.24
N LEU A 396 -31.95 -1.09 -6.01
CA LEU A 396 -33.20 -0.81 -5.30
C LEU A 396 -33.05 0.46 -4.44
N PHE A 397 -32.20 0.42 -3.41
CA PHE A 397 -31.98 1.57 -2.53
C PHE A 397 -30.69 1.44 -1.70
N SER A 398 -30.31 2.55 -1.05
CA SER A 398 -29.25 2.64 -0.06
C SER A 398 -29.70 3.52 1.11
N ASP A 399 -29.62 3.02 2.33
CA ASP A 399 -29.97 3.70 3.58
C ASP A 399 -28.97 3.31 4.68
N ASN A 400 -28.14 4.26 5.16
CA ASN A 400 -27.09 4.19 6.21
C ASN A 400 -26.25 2.90 6.31
N HIS A 401 -26.87 1.73 6.51
CA HIS A 401 -26.25 0.41 6.60
C HIS A 401 -26.78 -0.63 5.59
N ASP A 402 -27.95 -0.41 4.99
CA ASP A 402 -28.59 -1.33 4.04
C ASP A 402 -28.45 -0.83 2.61
N GLN A 403 -27.96 -1.68 1.72
CA GLN A 403 -27.99 -1.42 0.29
C GLN A 403 -28.53 -2.65 -0.40
N TRP A 404 -29.51 -2.49 -1.27
CA TRP A 404 -30.15 -3.61 -1.93
C TRP A 404 -30.16 -3.42 -3.43
N ALA A 405 -29.95 -4.52 -4.13
CA ALA A 405 -30.09 -4.62 -5.56
C ALA A 405 -30.74 -5.96 -5.90
N GLN A 406 -31.20 -6.08 -7.14
CA GLN A 406 -31.77 -7.31 -7.65
C GLN A 406 -31.33 -7.58 -9.08
N ASP A 407 -31.52 -8.81 -9.51
CA ASP A 407 -31.60 -9.17 -10.91
C ASP A 407 -32.78 -10.14 -11.11
N ASN A 408 -32.93 -10.71 -12.30
CA ASN A 408 -34.06 -11.61 -12.57
C ASN A 408 -34.06 -12.90 -11.74
N GLN A 409 -32.99 -13.21 -11.00
CA GLN A 409 -32.85 -14.43 -10.22
C GLN A 409 -32.83 -14.16 -8.71
N TYR A 410 -32.16 -13.10 -8.26
CA TYR A 410 -31.84 -12.93 -6.83
C TYR A 410 -31.97 -11.49 -6.34
N LEU A 411 -32.09 -11.37 -5.01
CA LEU A 411 -31.81 -10.13 -4.28
C LEU A 411 -30.42 -10.18 -3.66
N TYR A 412 -29.73 -9.04 -3.70
CA TYR A 412 -28.37 -8.85 -3.20
C TYR A 412 -28.36 -7.78 -2.11
N ASN A 413 -27.71 -8.09 -0.99
CA ASN A 413 -27.45 -7.11 0.06
C ASN A 413 -26.05 -6.47 -0.08
N GLY A 414 -25.90 -5.26 0.43
CA GLY A 414 -24.68 -4.44 0.55
C GLY A 414 -23.55 -5.04 1.38
N ASN A 415 -23.64 -6.27 1.87
CA ASN A 415 -22.48 -7.00 2.40
C ASN A 415 -21.79 -7.89 1.34
N GLY A 416 -22.34 -7.98 0.12
CA GLY A 416 -21.77 -8.68 -1.03
C GLY A 416 -21.83 -10.21 -0.96
N THR A 417 -22.21 -10.77 0.19
CA THR A 417 -22.22 -12.22 0.46
C THR A 417 -23.63 -12.79 0.55
N ARG A 418 -24.60 -12.00 1.03
CA ARG A 418 -25.99 -12.44 1.21
C ARG A 418 -26.75 -12.33 -0.11
N ILE A 419 -27.10 -13.49 -0.64
CA ILE A 419 -27.94 -13.69 -1.81
C ILE A 419 -29.23 -14.35 -1.34
N ILE A 420 -30.35 -13.69 -1.58
CA ILE A 420 -31.66 -14.22 -1.21
C ILE A 420 -32.14 -15.12 -2.35
N LYS A 421 -32.22 -16.43 -2.05
CA LYS A 421 -32.81 -17.45 -2.92
C LYS A 421 -34.31 -17.57 -2.64
N ASN A 422 -35.04 -18.26 -3.52
CA ASN A 422 -36.49 -18.48 -3.43
C ASN A 422 -37.34 -17.19 -3.53
N ILE A 423 -36.78 -16.18 -4.19
CA ILE A 423 -37.51 -15.03 -4.72
C ILE A 423 -37.61 -15.20 -6.23
N ASP A 424 -38.73 -14.77 -6.81
CA ASP A 424 -38.90 -14.60 -8.25
C ASP A 424 -38.44 -13.18 -8.62
N GLY A 425 -37.12 -13.00 -8.81
CA GLY A 425 -36.50 -11.69 -9.02
C GLY A 425 -37.09 -10.92 -10.21
N ALA A 426 -37.42 -11.63 -11.30
CA ALA A 426 -38.04 -11.04 -12.48
C ALA A 426 -39.42 -10.39 -12.23
N HIS A 427 -40.12 -10.81 -11.17
CA HIS A 427 -41.42 -10.25 -10.77
C HIS A 427 -41.40 -9.59 -9.39
N PHE A 428 -40.23 -9.48 -8.77
CA PHE A 428 -40.09 -8.90 -7.45
C PHE A 428 -40.24 -7.38 -7.53
N LYS A 429 -41.07 -6.84 -6.66
CA LYS A 429 -41.34 -5.41 -6.56
C LYS A 429 -40.99 -4.92 -5.17
N MET A 430 -40.07 -3.97 -5.09
CA MET A 430 -39.90 -3.16 -3.90
C MET A 430 -41.16 -2.33 -3.67
N LEU A 431 -41.68 -2.36 -2.44
CA LEU A 431 -42.86 -1.57 -2.04
C LEU A 431 -42.42 -0.33 -1.25
N ASN A 432 -41.48 -0.49 -0.31
CA ASN A 432 -40.78 0.59 0.39
C ASN A 432 -39.43 0.07 0.93
N ASN A 433 -38.71 0.87 1.72
CA ASN A 433 -37.40 0.51 2.29
C ASN A 433 -37.46 -0.67 3.30
N PHE A 434 -38.65 -1.11 3.69
CA PHE A 434 -38.86 -2.24 4.59
C PHE A 434 -39.33 -3.49 3.86
N TRP A 435 -40.14 -3.35 2.82
CA TRP A 435 -40.91 -4.44 2.24
C TRP A 435 -40.80 -4.51 0.72
N GLY A 436 -40.75 -5.73 0.20
CA GLY A 436 -40.95 -6.04 -1.21
C GLY A 436 -41.68 -7.36 -1.37
N LYS A 437 -42.26 -7.62 -2.54
CA LYS A 437 -42.95 -8.88 -2.81
C LYS A 437 -42.83 -9.33 -4.25
N ASP A 438 -42.88 -10.64 -4.44
CA ASP A 438 -43.15 -11.27 -5.73
C ASP A 438 -44.55 -11.93 -5.69
N LYS A 439 -44.84 -12.85 -6.63
CA LYS A 439 -46.14 -13.54 -6.69
C LYS A 439 -46.36 -14.58 -5.57
N LYS A 440 -45.31 -14.99 -4.86
CA LYS A 440 -45.30 -16.10 -3.89
C LYS A 440 -44.75 -15.72 -2.51
N SER A 441 -43.96 -14.67 -2.43
CA SER A 441 -43.17 -14.31 -1.26
C SER A 441 -43.29 -12.82 -0.94
N VAL A 442 -43.39 -12.49 0.35
CA VAL A 442 -43.12 -11.15 0.88
C VAL A 442 -41.74 -11.17 1.53
N PHE A 443 -40.92 -10.18 1.24
CA PHE A 443 -39.57 -10.02 1.76
C PHE A 443 -39.48 -8.76 2.61
N ASN A 444 -38.74 -8.84 3.71
CA ASN A 444 -38.45 -7.67 4.53
C ASN A 444 -36.95 -7.33 4.46
N PHE A 445 -36.62 -6.13 3.97
CA PHE A 445 -35.24 -5.69 3.75
C PHE A 445 -34.44 -5.49 5.04
N LYS A 446 -35.07 -4.99 6.11
CA LYS A 446 -34.38 -4.72 7.39
C LYS A 446 -33.95 -5.98 8.12
N THR A 447 -34.78 -7.02 8.06
CA THR A 447 -34.42 -8.35 8.58
C THR A 447 -33.69 -9.23 7.54
N GLY A 448 -33.78 -8.84 6.27
CA GLY A 448 -33.24 -9.52 5.10
C GLY A 448 -33.82 -10.92 4.86
N SER A 449 -35.07 -11.15 5.26
CA SER A 449 -35.69 -12.49 5.23
C SER A 449 -37.04 -12.51 4.53
N ILE A 450 -37.33 -13.63 3.87
CA ILE A 450 -38.66 -13.95 3.33
C ILE A 450 -39.60 -14.24 4.51
N ARG A 451 -40.85 -13.78 4.40
CA ARG A 451 -41.90 -13.92 5.38
C ARG A 451 -42.97 -14.89 4.88
N PRO A 452 -42.79 -16.21 5.08
CA PRO A 452 -43.66 -17.23 4.47
C PRO A 452 -45.09 -17.24 5.04
N SER A 453 -45.32 -16.66 6.22
CA SER A 453 -46.65 -16.63 6.86
C SER A 453 -47.55 -15.48 6.42
N ILE A 454 -47.10 -14.64 5.47
CA ILE A 454 -47.83 -13.47 4.99
C ILE A 454 -48.67 -13.85 3.77
N ASP A 455 -49.95 -13.48 3.77
CA ASP A 455 -50.81 -13.62 2.59
C ASP A 455 -50.42 -12.58 1.54
N VAL A 456 -49.67 -13.03 0.53
CA VAL A 456 -49.09 -12.16 -0.52
C VAL A 456 -50.14 -11.40 -1.32
N ALA A 457 -51.31 -12.02 -1.54
CA ALA A 457 -52.40 -11.48 -2.33
C ALA A 457 -53.02 -10.25 -1.68
N THR A 458 -53.19 -10.26 -0.36
CA THR A 458 -53.79 -9.17 0.41
C THR A 458 -52.78 -8.27 1.13
N PHE A 459 -51.48 -8.56 1.00
CA PHE A 459 -50.43 -7.77 1.61
C PHE A 459 -50.34 -6.34 1.07
N GLN A 460 -50.41 -5.36 1.96
CA GLN A 460 -50.28 -3.93 1.67
C GLN A 460 -49.50 -3.18 2.76
N ILE A 461 -48.85 -2.09 2.36
CA ILE A 461 -48.09 -1.20 3.24
C ILE A 461 -49.07 -0.24 3.93
N THR A 462 -48.92 -0.03 5.23
CA THR A 462 -49.76 0.90 6.00
C THR A 462 -49.04 2.19 6.34
N ASN A 463 -47.70 2.19 6.44
CA ASN A 463 -46.88 3.40 6.60
C ASN A 463 -45.43 3.20 6.09
N ASP A 464 -44.66 4.29 6.10
CA ASP A 464 -43.24 4.29 5.72
C ASP A 464 -42.28 3.95 6.88
N GLU A 465 -42.81 3.62 8.05
CA GLU A 465 -42.04 3.24 9.25
C GLU A 465 -41.90 1.71 9.41
N GLY A 466 -42.32 0.97 8.39
CA GLY A 466 -42.19 -0.48 8.32
C GLY A 466 -43.43 -1.26 8.74
N ASP A 467 -44.56 -0.59 8.96
CA ASP A 467 -45.82 -1.26 9.25
C ASP A 467 -46.54 -1.66 7.95
N ALA A 468 -47.18 -2.83 7.99
CA ALA A 468 -47.90 -3.42 6.87
C ALA A 468 -49.02 -4.33 7.39
N GLU A 469 -49.89 -4.79 6.52
CA GLU A 469 -50.97 -5.72 6.88
C GLU A 469 -51.31 -6.70 5.76
N ASP A 470 -51.94 -7.81 6.13
CA ASP A 470 -52.66 -8.69 5.22
C ASP A 470 -54.11 -8.90 5.71
N LYS A 471 -54.87 -9.81 5.10
CA LYS A 471 -56.27 -10.06 5.50
C LYS A 471 -56.44 -10.59 6.94
N ASN A 472 -55.38 -11.13 7.55
CA ASN A 472 -55.42 -11.81 8.84
C ASN A 472 -54.63 -11.07 9.94
N PHE A 473 -53.59 -10.30 9.59
CA PHE A 473 -52.64 -9.75 10.55
C PHE A 473 -52.18 -8.33 10.20
N PHE A 474 -51.81 -7.58 11.24
CA PHE A 474 -50.94 -6.41 11.18
C PHE A 474 -49.48 -6.83 11.46
N TYR A 475 -48.54 -6.17 10.81
CA TYR A 475 -47.10 -6.36 10.95
C TYR A 475 -46.45 -5.04 11.32
N HIS A 476 -45.66 -5.02 12.38
CA HIS A 476 -44.96 -3.82 12.86
C HIS A 476 -43.46 -4.07 12.93
N TYR A 477 -42.66 -3.19 12.34
CA TYR A 477 -41.21 -3.25 12.49
C TYR A 477 -40.78 -2.53 13.77
N ARG A 478 -40.22 -3.24 14.74
CA ARG A 478 -39.77 -2.69 16.02
C ARG A 478 -38.43 -3.32 16.41
N ASN A 479 -37.44 -2.51 16.76
CA ASN A 479 -36.14 -2.94 17.29
C ASN A 479 -35.42 -4.04 16.47
N GLY A 480 -35.51 -4.00 15.13
CA GLY A 480 -34.86 -5.00 14.27
C GLY A 480 -35.71 -6.24 13.97
N GLU A 481 -36.92 -6.33 14.49
CA GLU A 481 -37.81 -7.48 14.33
C GLU A 481 -39.18 -7.08 13.75
N ILE A 482 -39.90 -8.08 13.26
CA ILE A 482 -41.28 -7.93 12.80
C ILE A 482 -42.22 -8.55 13.82
N VAL A 483 -42.99 -7.70 14.48
CA VAL A 483 -44.05 -8.09 15.42
C VAL A 483 -45.33 -8.32 14.62
N LYS A 484 -45.95 -9.49 14.80
CA LYS A 484 -47.18 -9.91 14.11
C LYS A 484 -48.36 -9.86 15.09
N GLN A 485 -49.42 -9.12 14.74
CA GLN A 485 -50.64 -8.96 15.54
C GLN A 485 -51.86 -9.41 14.73
N LYS A 486 -52.75 -10.21 15.33
CA LYS A 486 -53.97 -10.68 14.65
C LYS A 486 -55.01 -9.55 14.56
N LYS A 487 -55.73 -9.49 13.44
CA LYS A 487 -56.90 -8.61 13.25
C LYS A 487 -58.10 -9.05 14.08
#